data_AF-A0A150RD46-F1
#
_entry.id   AF-A0A150RD46-F1
#
_cell.length_a   1.000
_cell.length_b   1.000
_cell.length_c   1.000
_cell.angle_alpha   90.00
_cell.angle_beta   90.00
_cell.angle_gamma   90.00
#
_symmetry.space_group_name_H-M   'P 1'
#
loop_
_entity.id
_entity.type
_entity.pdbx_description
1 polymer ?
#
loop_
_entity_poly.entity_id
_entity_poly.type
_entity_poly.pdbx_seq_one_letter_code
_entity_poly.pdbx_strand_id
1 'polypeptide(L)'
;MVFQPRPNHPYADAPRFPDGDDVSIDDLLPGTGPVEIEIGPGRGGFLFERAAASPASRLLGLEIRLKWSAIVDERLRKGGLGGRVRALNADAREALGRLRPDASIARFFLHFPDPWWKKRHEKRLVMGPALLDSLARLLVDGGELFVQTDVEERAALYAEQIGAHPAFEP
;
A
#
# COMPACT_ATOMS: atom_id res chain seq x y z
N MET A 1 15.41 -5.62 5.40
CA MET A 1 15.71 -7.03 5.74
C MET A 1 14.46 -7.82 5.41
N VAL A 2 14.44 -8.50 4.26
CA VAL A 2 13.28 -9.27 3.81
C VAL A 2 13.06 -10.42 4.79
N PHE A 3 11.89 -10.47 5.43
CA PHE A 3 11.52 -11.56 6.33
C PHE A 3 11.42 -12.86 5.52
N GLN A 4 12.30 -13.82 5.79
CA GLN A 4 12.14 -15.18 5.28
C GLN A 4 11.54 -16.05 6.40
N PRO A 5 10.33 -16.61 6.20
CA PRO A 5 9.69 -17.47 7.18
C PRO A 5 10.49 -18.76 7.37
N ARG A 6 10.42 -19.30 8.59
CA ARG A 6 10.99 -20.62 8.92
C ARG A 6 10.30 -21.74 8.13
N PRO A 7 10.98 -22.88 7.89
CA PRO A 7 10.32 -24.08 7.37
C PRO A 7 9.07 -24.41 8.21
N ASN A 8 7.95 -24.73 7.55
CA ASN A 8 6.61 -24.97 8.14
C ASN A 8 5.86 -23.75 8.70
N HIS A 9 6.20 -22.52 8.31
CA HIS A 9 5.35 -21.37 8.65
C HIS A 9 3.97 -21.50 7.97
N PRO A 10 2.84 -21.27 8.68
CA PRO A 10 1.48 -21.45 8.13
C PRO A 10 1.14 -20.53 6.95
N TYR A 11 1.98 -19.53 6.69
CA TYR A 11 1.86 -18.57 5.60
C TYR A 11 3.12 -18.54 4.73
N ALA A 12 3.83 -19.66 4.60
CA ALA A 12 5.05 -19.74 3.81
C ALA A 12 4.82 -19.30 2.35
N ASP A 13 3.66 -19.67 1.80
CA ASP A 13 3.22 -19.37 0.43
C ASP A 13 2.43 -18.06 0.31
N ALA A 14 2.53 -17.16 1.30
CA ALA A 14 1.92 -15.86 1.20
C ALA A 14 2.39 -15.14 -0.08
N PRO A 15 1.48 -14.46 -0.80
CA PRO A 15 1.84 -13.75 -2.02
C PRO A 15 2.79 -12.61 -1.67
N ARG A 16 4.00 -12.63 -2.20
CA ARG A 16 5.00 -11.60 -1.92
C ARG A 16 5.06 -10.58 -3.03
N PHE A 17 5.42 -9.35 -2.67
CA PHE A 17 5.89 -8.42 -3.67
C PHE A 17 7.16 -8.98 -4.33
N PRO A 18 7.26 -8.99 -5.66
CA PRO A 18 8.41 -9.56 -6.36
C PRO A 18 9.74 -8.91 -5.94
N ASP A 19 10.83 -9.69 -6.01
CA ASP A 19 12.19 -9.17 -5.91
C ASP A 19 12.60 -8.46 -7.22
N GLY A 20 13.68 -7.67 -7.18
CA GLY A 20 14.22 -6.92 -8.33
C GLY A 20 13.91 -5.42 -8.30
N ASP A 21 14.65 -4.63 -9.09
CA ASP A 21 14.73 -3.17 -8.95
C ASP A 21 13.70 -2.35 -9.77
N ASP A 22 12.90 -2.99 -10.62
CA ASP A 22 11.86 -2.34 -11.41
C ASP A 22 10.65 -3.29 -11.61
N VAL A 23 9.80 -3.38 -10.59
CA VAL A 23 8.60 -4.23 -10.62
C VAL A 23 7.48 -3.49 -11.35
N SER A 24 7.02 -4.07 -12.46
CA SER A 24 5.91 -3.53 -13.26
C SER A 24 4.57 -3.72 -12.55
N ILE A 25 3.80 -2.63 -12.42
CA ILE A 25 2.45 -2.67 -11.86
C ILE A 25 1.49 -3.53 -12.71
N ASP A 26 1.71 -3.58 -14.03
CA ASP A 26 0.87 -4.37 -14.94
C ASP A 26 1.14 -5.88 -14.82
N ASP A 27 2.34 -6.28 -14.37
CA ASP A 27 2.64 -7.67 -14.04
C ASP A 27 1.95 -8.11 -12.74
N LEU A 28 1.78 -7.17 -11.79
CA LEU A 28 1.08 -7.43 -10.53
C LEU A 28 -0.44 -7.46 -10.69
N LEU A 29 -0.95 -6.55 -11.53
CA LEU A 29 -2.37 -6.28 -11.74
C LEU A 29 -2.65 -6.14 -13.24
N PRO A 30 -2.73 -7.22 -14.01
CA PRO A 30 -2.95 -7.12 -15.45
C PRO A 30 -4.30 -6.49 -15.79
N GLY A 31 -4.38 -5.88 -16.96
CA GLY A 31 -5.61 -5.29 -17.51
C GLY A 31 -5.59 -3.77 -17.55
N THR A 32 -6.74 -3.18 -17.88
CA THR A 32 -6.91 -1.74 -18.09
C THR A 32 -7.69 -1.11 -16.95
N GLY A 33 -7.42 0.17 -16.68
CA GLY A 33 -8.13 0.96 -15.67
C GLY A 33 -7.18 1.58 -14.65
N PRO A 34 -7.69 2.52 -13.84
CA PRO A 34 -6.88 3.20 -12.84
C PRO A 34 -6.36 2.21 -11.80
N VAL A 35 -5.10 2.40 -11.39
CA VAL A 35 -4.51 1.64 -10.28
C VAL A 35 -4.66 2.44 -9.01
N GLU A 36 -5.05 1.77 -7.94
CA GLU A 36 -5.10 2.35 -6.60
C GLU A 36 -4.40 1.44 -5.61
N ILE A 37 -3.69 2.02 -4.66
CA ILE A 37 -2.87 1.28 -3.70
C ILE A 37 -3.31 1.60 -2.28
N GLU A 38 -3.60 0.57 -1.49
CA GLU A 38 -3.78 0.68 -0.05
C GLU A 38 -2.50 0.24 0.68
N ILE A 39 -1.96 1.12 1.51
CA ILE A 39 -0.81 0.86 2.38
C ILE A 39 -1.34 0.31 3.72
N GLY A 40 -1.00 -0.94 4.03
CA GLY A 40 -1.43 -1.60 5.26
C GLY A 40 -2.92 -1.97 5.27
N PRO A 41 -3.42 -2.76 4.31
CA PRO A 41 -4.83 -3.14 4.23
C PRO A 41 -5.33 -3.98 5.43
N GLY A 42 -4.43 -4.53 6.25
CA GLY A 42 -4.79 -5.31 7.43
C GLY A 42 -5.70 -6.48 7.07
N ARG A 43 -6.94 -6.47 7.56
CA ARG A 43 -7.92 -7.53 7.26
C ARG A 43 -8.60 -7.40 5.89
N GLY A 44 -8.26 -6.37 5.11
CA GLY A 44 -8.72 -6.14 3.75
C GLY A 44 -10.10 -5.48 3.62
N GLY A 45 -10.69 -5.01 4.71
CA GLY A 45 -12.06 -4.45 4.70
C GLY A 45 -12.24 -3.36 3.64
N PHE A 46 -11.37 -2.35 3.67
CA PHE A 46 -11.37 -1.29 2.67
C PHE A 46 -11.12 -1.83 1.25
N LEU A 47 -10.12 -2.69 1.02
CA LEU A 47 -9.91 -3.32 -0.29
C LEU A 47 -11.19 -3.97 -0.86
N PHE A 48 -11.93 -4.73 -0.06
CA PHE A 48 -13.17 -5.37 -0.53
C PHE A 48 -14.26 -4.35 -0.86
N GLU A 49 -14.46 -3.36 0.01
CA GLU A 49 -15.44 -2.29 -0.21
C GLU A 49 -15.08 -1.45 -1.43
N ARG A 50 -13.81 -1.08 -1.58
CA ARG A 50 -13.31 -0.30 -2.71
C ARG A 50 -13.41 -1.09 -4.01
N ALA A 51 -13.14 -2.40 -3.98
CA ALA A 51 -13.31 -3.26 -5.14
C ALA A 51 -14.78 -3.26 -5.61
N ALA A 52 -15.74 -3.31 -4.68
CA ALA A 52 -17.16 -3.27 -5.02
C ALA A 52 -17.59 -1.89 -5.53
N ALA A 53 -17.12 -0.81 -4.88
CA ALA A 53 -17.47 0.56 -5.23
C ALA A 53 -16.82 1.06 -6.52
N SER A 54 -15.67 0.49 -6.91
CA SER A 54 -14.96 0.84 -8.15
C SER A 54 -14.61 -0.40 -8.96
N PRO A 55 -15.56 -0.93 -9.77
CA PRO A 55 -15.34 -2.13 -10.57
C PRO A 55 -14.28 -1.98 -11.66
N ALA A 56 -14.06 -0.74 -12.13
CA ALA A 56 -13.05 -0.44 -13.16
C ALA A 56 -11.63 -0.29 -12.60
N SER A 57 -11.47 -0.05 -11.30
CA SER A 57 -10.15 0.09 -10.68
C SER A 57 -9.46 -1.27 -10.48
N ARG A 58 -8.14 -1.25 -10.63
CA ARG A 58 -7.23 -2.32 -10.22
C ARG A 58 -6.62 -1.93 -8.87
N LEU A 59 -6.60 -2.84 -7.90
CA LEU A 59 -6.30 -2.50 -6.51
C LEU A 59 -5.13 -3.34 -5.98
N LEU A 60 -4.15 -2.68 -5.37
CA LEU A 60 -3.02 -3.34 -4.71
C LEU A 60 -3.00 -3.01 -3.22
N GLY A 61 -3.08 -4.03 -2.37
CA GLY A 61 -2.76 -3.92 -0.95
C GLY A 61 -1.32 -4.27 -0.66
N LEU A 62 -0.58 -3.39 0.02
CA LEU A 62 0.78 -3.66 0.50
C LEU A 62 0.77 -3.89 2.01
N GLU A 63 0.90 -5.14 2.45
CA GLU A 63 0.74 -5.56 3.84
C GLU A 63 2.03 -6.16 4.41
N ILE A 64 2.58 -5.55 5.46
CA ILE A 64 3.83 -6.03 6.06
C ILE A 64 3.67 -7.35 6.81
N ARG A 65 2.47 -7.65 7.35
CA ARG A 65 2.19 -8.87 8.11
C ARG A 65 1.82 -10.01 7.17
N LEU A 66 2.73 -10.99 7.08
CA LEU A 66 2.60 -12.18 6.23
C LEU A 66 1.23 -12.89 6.37
N LYS A 67 0.73 -13.05 7.60
CA LYS A 67 -0.60 -13.64 7.87
C LYS A 67 -1.73 -12.93 7.11
N TRP A 68 -1.73 -11.60 7.12
CA TRP A 68 -2.84 -10.82 6.61
C TRP A 68 -2.80 -10.74 5.09
N SER A 69 -1.63 -10.51 4.48
CA SER A 69 -1.46 -10.62 3.03
C SER A 69 -1.99 -11.96 2.48
N ALA A 70 -1.60 -13.09 3.09
CA ALA A 70 -2.06 -14.42 2.68
C ALA A 70 -3.58 -14.59 2.76
N ILE A 71 -4.18 -14.26 3.91
CA ILE A 71 -5.62 -14.44 4.13
C ILE A 71 -6.44 -13.54 3.20
N VAL A 72 -6.02 -12.29 3.02
CA VAL A 72 -6.76 -11.32 2.21
C VAL A 72 -6.68 -11.68 0.73
N ASP A 73 -5.50 -11.99 0.20
CA ASP A 73 -5.33 -12.36 -1.21
C ASP A 73 -6.08 -13.65 -1.56
N GLU A 74 -6.06 -14.64 -0.66
CA GLU A 74 -6.82 -15.87 -0.85
C GLU A 74 -8.33 -15.61 -0.92
N ARG A 75 -8.85 -14.73 -0.06
CA ARG A 75 -10.27 -14.32 -0.06
C ARG A 75 -10.63 -13.57 -1.35
N LEU A 76 -9.78 -12.65 -1.80
CA LEU A 76 -9.96 -11.93 -3.07
C LEU A 76 -10.02 -12.91 -4.25
N ARG A 77 -9.11 -13.89 -4.29
CA ARG A 77 -9.10 -14.92 -5.33
C ARG A 77 -10.36 -15.80 -5.28
N LYS A 78 -10.75 -16.27 -4.09
CA LYS A 78 -11.97 -17.08 -3.91
C LYS A 78 -13.25 -16.31 -4.24
N GLY A 79 -13.25 -14.98 -4.05
CA GLY A 79 -14.34 -14.08 -4.44
C GLY A 79 -14.33 -13.66 -5.90
N GLY A 80 -13.44 -14.19 -6.74
CA GLY A 80 -13.36 -13.84 -8.17
C GLY A 80 -12.72 -12.48 -8.46
N LEU A 81 -12.13 -11.82 -7.45
CA LEU A 81 -11.49 -10.50 -7.59
C LEU A 81 -9.98 -10.60 -7.90
N GLY A 82 -9.38 -11.79 -7.75
CA GLY A 82 -7.93 -11.99 -7.86
C GLY A 82 -7.30 -11.61 -9.22
N GLY A 83 -8.10 -11.40 -10.26
CA GLY A 83 -7.63 -10.91 -11.56
C GLY A 83 -7.33 -9.40 -11.59
N ARG A 84 -7.88 -8.61 -10.66
CA ARG A 84 -7.69 -7.15 -10.62
C ARG A 84 -7.40 -6.57 -9.22
N VAL A 85 -7.53 -7.38 -8.17
CA VAL A 85 -7.26 -6.98 -6.78
C VAL A 85 -6.33 -7.98 -6.14
N ARG A 86 -5.22 -7.50 -5.58
CA ARG A 86 -4.19 -8.32 -4.93
C ARG A 86 -3.82 -7.74 -3.57
N ALA A 87 -3.46 -8.60 -2.63
CA ALA A 87 -2.85 -8.19 -1.36
C ALA A 87 -1.48 -8.87 -1.22
N LEU A 88 -0.40 -8.11 -1.36
CA LEU A 88 0.96 -8.64 -1.38
C LEU A 88 1.70 -8.33 -0.08
N ASN A 89 2.55 -9.26 0.34
CA ASN A 89 3.43 -9.05 1.48
C ASN A 89 4.62 -8.16 1.09
N ALA A 90 4.71 -6.98 1.72
CA ALA A 90 5.81 -6.04 1.50
C ALA A 90 5.90 -4.98 2.61
N ASP A 91 7.10 -4.41 2.83
CA ASP A 91 7.21 -3.05 3.38
C ASP A 91 6.88 -2.08 2.25
N ALA A 92 5.88 -1.24 2.43
CA ALA A 92 5.42 -0.32 1.39
C ALA A 92 6.53 0.65 0.92
N ARG A 93 7.45 1.08 1.79
CA ARG A 93 8.54 1.97 1.39
C ARG A 93 9.49 1.28 0.42
N GLU A 94 9.77 0.01 0.66
CA GLU A 94 10.64 -0.79 -0.20
C GLU A 94 9.94 -1.13 -1.53
N ALA A 95 8.69 -1.58 -1.46
CA ALA A 95 7.92 -1.98 -2.64
C ALA A 95 7.66 -0.80 -3.58
N LEU A 96 7.23 0.35 -3.03
CA LEU A 96 6.94 1.54 -3.85
C LEU A 96 8.21 2.12 -4.48
N GLY A 97 9.36 2.08 -3.79
CA GLY A 97 10.64 2.47 -4.38
C GLY A 97 11.01 1.68 -5.64
N ARG A 98 10.62 0.42 -5.70
CA ARG A 98 10.88 -0.52 -6.82
C ARG A 98 9.74 -0.58 -7.83
N LEU A 99 8.59 0.02 -7.55
CA LEU A 99 7.42 -0.03 -8.43
C LEU A 99 7.60 0.90 -9.64
N ARG A 100 7.15 0.42 -10.81
CA ARG A 100 7.19 1.10 -12.11
C ARG A 100 5.91 0.83 -12.93
N PRO A 101 5.60 1.67 -13.94
CA PRO A 101 6.28 2.94 -14.26
C PRO A 101 5.91 4.05 -13.28
N ASP A 102 6.64 5.17 -13.35
CA ASP A 102 6.28 6.42 -12.68
C ASP A 102 4.96 6.96 -13.26
N ALA A 103 4.29 7.87 -12.54
CA ALA A 103 3.03 8.47 -12.96
C ALA A 103 1.99 7.46 -13.46
N SER A 104 1.74 6.41 -12.68
CA SER A 104 0.87 5.28 -13.04
C SER A 104 -0.23 4.97 -12.03
N ILE A 105 -0.16 5.57 -10.84
CA ILE A 105 -1.09 5.33 -9.74
C ILE A 105 -2.08 6.48 -9.65
N ALA A 106 -3.37 6.17 -9.66
CA ALA A 106 -4.42 7.17 -9.54
C ALA A 106 -4.62 7.62 -8.09
N ARG A 107 -4.54 6.66 -7.15
CA ARG A 107 -4.83 6.93 -5.73
C ARG A 107 -3.97 6.10 -4.79
N PHE A 108 -3.59 6.73 -3.68
CA PHE A 108 -3.04 6.06 -2.51
C PHE A 108 -3.97 6.21 -1.32
N PHE A 109 -4.06 5.14 -0.52
CA PHE A 109 -4.84 5.10 0.71
C PHE A 109 -3.94 4.69 1.87
N LEU A 110 -3.99 5.48 2.95
CA LEU A 110 -3.33 5.19 4.22
C LEU A 110 -4.33 5.39 5.36
N HIS A 111 -4.89 4.28 5.84
CA HIS A 111 -5.93 4.29 6.87
C HIS A 111 -5.41 3.75 8.20
N PHE A 112 -5.60 4.53 9.26
CA PHE A 112 -5.32 4.14 10.66
C PHE A 112 -3.92 3.51 10.87
N PRO A 113 -2.83 4.16 10.40
CA PRO A 113 -1.48 3.64 10.61
C PRO A 113 -1.13 3.61 12.10
N ASP A 114 -0.31 2.64 12.51
CA ASP A 114 0.12 2.50 13.91
C ASP A 114 0.70 3.83 14.46
N PRO A 115 0.15 4.37 15.57
CA PRO A 115 0.49 5.73 16.03
C PRO A 115 1.84 5.82 16.75
N TRP A 116 2.46 4.69 17.10
CA TRP A 116 3.79 4.59 17.73
C TRP A 116 4.06 5.64 18.83
N TRP A 117 3.32 5.58 19.93
CA TRP A 117 3.26 6.59 21.02
C TRP A 117 4.59 7.03 21.67
N LYS A 118 5.67 6.27 21.53
CA LYS A 118 6.95 6.56 22.21
C LYS A 118 7.88 7.26 21.23
N LYS A 119 8.47 8.41 21.60
CA LYS A 119 9.41 9.18 20.75
C LYS A 119 10.47 8.32 20.05
N ARG A 120 11.04 7.35 20.76
CA ARG A 120 12.01 6.38 20.18
C ARG A 120 11.48 5.55 18.98
N HIS A 121 10.17 5.55 18.73
CA HIS A 121 9.51 4.84 17.66
C HIS A 121 9.12 5.76 16.48
N GLU A 122 9.48 7.05 16.49
CA GLU A 122 9.18 7.97 15.37
C GLU A 122 9.67 7.44 14.03
N LYS A 123 10.83 6.77 13.99
CA LYS A 123 11.37 6.11 12.78
C LYS A 123 10.52 4.95 12.24
N ARG A 124 9.51 4.50 13.01
CA ARG A 124 8.55 3.44 12.61
C ARG A 124 7.28 3.99 12.01
N LEU A 125 7.06 5.31 12.07
CA LEU A 125 5.96 5.93 11.35
C LEU A 125 6.12 5.61 9.87
N VAL A 126 5.00 5.22 9.27
CA VAL A 126 4.95 4.89 7.85
C VAL A 126 5.09 6.15 7.01
N MET A 127 4.45 7.24 7.43
CA MET A 127 4.57 8.55 6.80
C MET A 127 5.94 9.17 7.10
N GLY A 128 6.60 9.63 6.04
CA GLY A 128 7.88 10.32 6.10
C GLY A 128 8.40 10.64 4.70
N PRO A 129 9.51 11.38 4.59
CA PRO A 129 9.99 11.92 3.31
C PRO A 129 10.14 10.87 2.21
N ALA A 130 10.83 9.76 2.50
CA ALA A 130 11.07 8.71 1.51
C ALA A 130 9.79 8.04 0.98
N LEU A 131 8.75 7.92 1.83
CA LEU A 131 7.46 7.43 1.37
C LEU A 131 6.81 8.49 0.47
N LEU A 132 6.73 9.74 0.92
CA LEU A 132 6.14 10.85 0.16
C LEU A 132 6.80 11.04 -1.21
N ASP A 133 8.12 10.97 -1.29
CA ASP A 133 8.86 11.03 -2.57
C ASP A 133 8.43 9.89 -3.52
N SER A 134 8.25 8.68 -2.98
CA SER A 134 7.78 7.53 -3.77
C SER A 134 6.33 7.68 -4.20
N LEU A 135 5.46 8.19 -3.33
CA LEU A 135 4.05 8.45 -3.64
C LEU A 135 3.95 9.51 -4.75
N ALA A 136 4.67 10.62 -4.60
CA ALA A 136 4.68 11.71 -5.57
C ALA A 136 5.17 11.26 -6.95
N ARG A 137 6.25 10.47 -7.00
CA ARG A 137 6.78 9.90 -8.26
C ARG A 137 5.76 8.97 -8.95
N LEU A 138 5.04 8.17 -8.16
CA LEU A 138 4.14 7.15 -8.69
C LEU A 138 2.76 7.68 -9.05
N LEU A 139 2.29 8.73 -8.38
CA LEU A 139 1.01 9.36 -8.68
C LEU A 139 1.00 9.97 -10.08
N VAL A 140 -0.11 9.77 -10.79
CA VAL A 140 -0.42 10.58 -11.98
C VAL A 140 -0.61 12.04 -11.58
N ASP A 141 -0.45 12.96 -12.53
CA ASP A 141 -0.84 14.36 -12.34
C ASP A 141 -2.33 14.43 -11.94
N GLY A 142 -2.62 15.14 -10.84
CA GLY A 142 -3.97 15.21 -10.25
C GLY A 142 -4.42 13.94 -9.51
N GLY A 143 -3.52 12.99 -9.28
CA GLY A 143 -3.78 11.83 -8.43
C GLY A 143 -3.92 12.18 -6.95
N GLU A 144 -4.54 11.31 -6.18
CA GLU A 144 -5.00 11.63 -4.83
C GLU A 144 -4.32 10.76 -3.76
N LEU A 145 -3.95 11.38 -2.63
CA LEU A 145 -3.50 10.68 -1.42
C LEU A 145 -4.54 10.86 -0.31
N PHE A 146 -5.16 9.77 0.11
CA PHE A 146 -6.11 9.76 1.22
C PHE A 146 -5.42 9.25 2.49
N VAL A 147 -5.40 10.09 3.52
CA VAL A 147 -4.86 9.73 4.84
C VAL A 147 -5.97 9.87 5.89
N GLN A 148 -6.19 8.83 6.68
CA GLN A 148 -7.14 8.84 7.80
C GLN A 148 -6.48 8.30 9.07
N THR A 149 -6.80 8.92 10.21
CA THR A 149 -6.31 8.53 11.52
C THR A 149 -7.31 9.00 12.58
N ASP A 150 -7.45 8.23 13.66
CA ASP A 150 -8.24 8.54 14.85
C ASP A 150 -7.43 9.27 15.93
N VAL A 151 -6.16 9.58 15.65
CA VAL A 151 -5.22 10.27 16.55
C VAL A 151 -4.97 11.68 16.02
N GLU A 152 -5.45 12.69 16.73
CA GLU A 152 -5.39 14.11 16.33
C GLU A 152 -3.95 14.59 16.11
N GLU A 153 -3.03 14.26 17.02
CA GLU A 153 -1.62 14.64 16.87
C GLU A 153 -0.97 13.99 15.64
N ARG A 154 -1.47 12.84 15.20
CA ARG A 154 -1.02 12.19 13.96
C ARG A 154 -1.62 12.85 12.74
N ALA A 155 -2.88 13.27 12.79
CA ALA A 155 -3.50 14.02 11.72
C ALA A 155 -2.73 15.33 11.46
N ALA A 156 -2.41 16.09 12.52
CA ALA A 156 -1.63 17.32 12.42
C ALA A 156 -0.22 17.07 11.84
N LEU A 157 0.47 16.02 12.33
CA LEU A 157 1.80 15.67 11.81
C LEU A 157 1.77 15.27 10.33
N TYR A 158 0.78 14.46 9.91
CA TYR A 158 0.67 14.04 8.52
C TYR A 158 0.34 15.22 7.61
N ALA A 159 -0.56 16.12 8.03
CA ALA A 159 -0.87 17.33 7.28
C ALA A 159 0.36 18.24 7.12
N GLU A 160 1.15 18.43 8.18
CA GLU A 160 2.40 19.19 8.11
C GLU A 160 3.41 18.55 7.14
N GLN A 161 3.63 17.23 7.26
CA GLN A 161 4.58 16.50 6.40
C GLN A 161 4.17 16.52 4.92
N ILE A 162 2.88 16.34 4.64
CA ILE A 162 2.34 16.36 3.27
C ILE A 162 2.42 17.79 2.71
N GLY A 163 1.97 18.80 3.46
CA GLY A 163 1.99 20.19 3.02
C GLY A 163 3.40 20.79 2.86
N ALA A 164 4.41 20.20 3.50
CA ALA A 164 5.81 20.58 3.30
C ALA A 164 6.42 19.97 2.02
N HIS A 165 5.80 18.96 1.42
CA HIS A 165 6.30 18.30 0.22
C HIS A 165 5.77 19.01 -1.04
N PRO A 166 6.63 19.49 -1.96
CA PRO A 166 6.24 20.41 -3.03
C PRO A 166 5.31 19.80 -4.10
N ALA A 167 5.18 18.48 -4.14
CA ALA A 167 4.31 17.77 -5.08
C ALA A 167 2.88 17.53 -4.57
N PHE A 168 2.56 17.92 -3.33
CA PHE A 168 1.24 17.72 -2.75
C PHE A 168 0.56 19.05 -2.42
N GLU A 169 -0.73 19.11 -2.67
CA GLU A 169 -1.62 20.19 -2.27
C GLU A 169 -2.68 19.60 -1.32
N PRO A 170 -2.73 20.03 -0.04
CA PRO A 170 -3.66 19.52 0.96
C PRO A 170 -5.09 20.08 0.84
#